data_AF-F3M8U1-F1
#
_entry.id   AF-F3M8U1-F1
#
_cell.length_a   1.000
_cell.length_b   1.000
_cell.length_c   1.000
_cell.angle_alpha   90.00
_cell.angle_beta   90.00
_cell.angle_gamma   90.00
#
_symmetry.space_group_name_H-M   'P 1'
#
loop_
_entity.id
_entity.type
_entity.pdbx_description
1 polymer ?
#
loop_
_entity_poly.entity_id
_entity_poly.type
_entity_poly.pdbx_seq_one_letter_code
_entity_poly.pdbx_strand_id
1 'polypeptide(L)'
;MKRMMVIFAALLAVTGSQTAADVPHYPFHQAREREAWIRSGDDRDQSWVNIAHRGASGYAPENTMASFVKAFDMGADMLELDVQLSKDGEVVVIHDSTVERTTDGQGEVGGLTLEELRRLDAGSWYDSSFKGEVIPTLAEVLEHFGSRIGLLIELKSPSRYPGI
;
A
#
# COMPACT_ATOMS: atom_id res chain seq x y z
N MET A 1 -32.34 -4.94 -44.37
CA MET A 1 -30.86 -4.99 -44.39
C MET A 1 -30.34 -4.19 -43.18
N LYS A 2 -30.06 -4.86 -42.05
CA LYS A 2 -29.49 -4.22 -40.85
C LYS A 2 -28.05 -4.71 -40.71
N ARG A 3 -27.11 -3.76 -40.62
CA ARG A 3 -25.67 -4.01 -40.60
C ARG A 3 -25.26 -4.72 -39.31
N MET A 4 -24.49 -5.79 -39.46
CA MET A 4 -23.89 -6.60 -38.41
C MET A 4 -22.71 -5.85 -37.82
N MET A 5 -22.74 -5.58 -36.51
CA MET A 5 -21.65 -4.92 -35.78
C MET A 5 -20.77 -6.01 -35.17
N VAL A 6 -19.56 -6.18 -35.69
CA VAL A 6 -18.54 -7.10 -35.16
C VAL A 6 -17.76 -6.33 -34.11
N ILE A 7 -17.90 -6.73 -32.84
CA ILE A 7 -17.07 -6.23 -31.73
C ILE A 7 -15.87 -7.17 -31.61
N PHE A 8 -14.67 -6.65 -31.87
CA PHE A 8 -13.42 -7.33 -31.49
C PHE A 8 -13.19 -7.09 -30.00
N ALA A 9 -13.39 -8.12 -29.18
CA ALA A 9 -12.91 -8.15 -27.81
C ALA A 9 -11.44 -8.61 -27.84
N ALA A 10 -10.51 -7.66 -27.64
CA ALA A 10 -9.12 -7.99 -27.37
C ALA A 10 -9.02 -8.45 -25.91
N LEU A 11 -9.04 -9.76 -25.71
CA LEU A 11 -8.73 -10.39 -24.42
C LEU A 11 -7.21 -10.34 -24.24
N LEU A 12 -6.68 -9.28 -23.61
CA LEU A 12 -5.34 -9.34 -23.03
C LEU A 12 -5.45 -10.16 -21.74
N ALA A 13 -5.07 -11.43 -21.83
CA ALA A 13 -4.76 -12.23 -20.65
C ALA A 13 -3.46 -11.69 -20.05
N VAL A 14 -3.57 -10.82 -19.06
CA VAL A 14 -2.48 -10.58 -18.10
C VAL A 14 -2.50 -11.78 -17.16
N THR A 15 -1.70 -12.79 -17.49
CA THR A 15 -1.43 -13.92 -16.61
C THR A 15 -0.39 -13.48 -15.58
N GLY A 16 -0.82 -13.24 -14.35
CA GLY A 16 0.07 -12.96 -13.23
C GLY A 16 -0.60 -12.31 -12.02
N SER A 17 -1.85 -12.67 -11.69
CA SER A 17 -2.40 -12.29 -10.39
C SER A 17 -1.76 -13.17 -9.31
N GLN A 18 -0.64 -12.73 -8.75
CA GLN A 18 -0.17 -13.27 -7.47
C GLN A 18 -1.04 -12.65 -6.37
N THR A 19 -1.77 -13.53 -5.69
CA THR A 19 -2.94 -13.22 -4.87
C THR A 19 -2.55 -12.57 -3.55
N ALA A 20 -3.47 -11.80 -2.97
CA ALA A 20 -3.48 -11.25 -1.59
C ALA A 20 -3.41 -12.30 -0.46
N ALA A 21 -2.91 -13.52 -0.72
CA ALA A 21 -2.96 -14.66 0.19
C ALA A 21 -1.96 -14.58 1.35
N ASP A 22 -0.91 -13.76 1.22
CA ASP A 22 0.18 -13.67 2.21
C ASP A 22 0.08 -12.46 3.15
N VAL A 23 -0.88 -11.56 2.92
CA VAL A 23 -1.19 -10.47 3.85
C VAL A 23 -2.19 -10.97 4.89
N PRO A 24 -1.94 -10.78 6.20
CA PRO A 24 -2.94 -11.10 7.21
C PRO A 24 -4.26 -10.40 6.91
N HIS A 25 -5.39 -11.07 7.13
CA HIS A 25 -6.68 -10.43 6.92
C HIS A 25 -7.01 -9.52 8.10
N TYR A 26 -7.16 -8.21 7.86
CA TYR A 26 -7.53 -7.24 8.90
C TYR A 26 -9.03 -6.89 8.82
N PRO A 27 -9.86 -7.43 9.72
CA PRO A 27 -11.27 -7.06 9.79
C PRO A 27 -11.43 -5.65 10.39
N PHE A 28 -12.36 -4.87 9.84
CA PHE A 28 -12.64 -3.52 10.34
C PHE A 28 -13.46 -3.53 11.64
N HIS A 29 -13.12 -2.67 12.60
CA HIS A 29 -13.94 -2.39 13.78
C HIS A 29 -14.68 -1.04 13.62
N GLN A 30 -16.00 -1.10 13.37
CA GLN A 30 -16.96 0.01 13.30
C GLN A 30 -16.56 1.21 12.42
N ALA A 31 -17.04 1.18 11.17
CA ALA A 31 -16.86 2.22 10.17
C ALA A 31 -17.49 3.55 10.59
N ARG A 32 -16.67 4.59 10.74
CA ARG A 32 -17.11 5.91 10.28
C ARG A 32 -17.00 5.85 8.76
N GLU A 33 -18.09 5.57 8.07
CA GLU A 33 -18.20 5.80 6.63
C GLU A 33 -18.08 7.32 6.40
N ARG A 34 -16.86 7.84 6.31
CA ARG A 34 -16.64 9.15 5.73
C ARG A 34 -16.71 8.93 4.23
N GLU A 35 -17.79 9.40 3.61
CA GLU A 35 -17.87 9.50 2.15
C GLU A 35 -16.59 10.15 1.64
N ALA A 36 -15.98 9.54 0.61
CA ALA A 36 -14.72 9.97 0.01
C ALA A 36 -14.67 11.49 -0.15
N TRP A 37 -13.59 12.09 0.38
CA TRP A 37 -13.34 13.53 0.50
C TRP A 37 -13.25 14.31 -0.83
N ILE A 38 -13.53 13.69 -1.97
CA ILE A 38 -13.63 14.38 -3.26
C ILE A 38 -15.08 14.84 -3.47
N ARG A 39 -15.63 15.61 -2.52
CA ARG A 39 -16.77 16.50 -2.80
C ARG A 39 -16.21 17.90 -3.06
N SER A 40 -16.35 18.29 -4.32
CA SER A 40 -16.40 19.66 -4.86
C SER A 40 -16.20 20.80 -3.86
N GLY A 41 -15.01 21.43 -3.89
CA GLY A 41 -14.82 22.88 -4.04
C GLY A 41 -15.48 23.88 -3.09
N ASP A 42 -16.21 23.46 -2.06
CA ASP A 42 -16.83 24.33 -1.07
C ASP A 42 -16.97 23.56 0.24
N ASP A 43 -16.10 23.87 1.22
CA ASP A 43 -16.41 23.76 2.65
C ASP A 43 -15.26 24.35 3.47
N ARG A 44 -15.39 25.65 3.76
CA ARG A 44 -14.51 26.44 4.61
C ARG A 44 -14.69 26.12 6.11
N ASP A 45 -14.43 24.88 6.57
CA ASP A 45 -14.40 24.62 8.03
C ASP A 45 -13.54 23.43 8.53
N GLN A 46 -12.52 22.99 7.78
CA GLN A 46 -11.46 22.11 8.31
C GLN A 46 -10.10 22.76 7.99
N SER A 47 -9.39 23.27 9.00
CA SER A 47 -8.15 24.05 8.78
C SER A 47 -6.87 23.21 8.75
N TRP A 48 -6.94 21.91 9.02
CA TRP A 48 -5.79 21.01 9.10
C TRP A 48 -6.15 19.62 8.56
N VAL A 49 -5.23 18.99 7.83
CA VAL A 49 -5.34 17.59 7.37
C VAL A 49 -4.39 16.75 8.21
N ASN A 50 -4.91 15.74 8.91
CA ASN A 50 -4.11 14.79 9.67
C ASN A 50 -3.64 13.63 8.77
N ILE A 51 -2.36 13.63 8.44
CA ILE A 51 -1.74 12.63 7.55
C ILE A 51 -0.92 11.66 8.41
N ALA A 52 -1.28 10.38 8.39
CA ALA A 52 -0.59 9.34 9.14
C ALA A 52 0.68 8.88 8.39
N HIS A 53 1.81 9.48 8.76
CA HIS A 53 3.14 9.20 8.18
C HIS A 53 3.53 7.73 8.37
N ARG A 54 3.56 6.98 7.26
CA ARG A 54 3.79 5.53 7.15
C ARG A 54 2.76 4.71 7.93
N GLY A 55 1.53 5.20 7.97
CA GLY A 55 0.47 4.74 8.86
C GLY A 55 0.63 5.26 10.29
N ALA A 56 0.12 4.53 11.28
CA ALA A 56 0.30 4.86 12.68
C ALA A 56 1.66 4.38 13.19
N SER A 57 2.75 4.85 12.56
CA SER A 57 4.14 4.38 12.78
C SER A 57 4.65 4.54 14.22
N GLY A 58 3.99 5.40 15.02
CA GLY A 58 4.23 5.49 16.47
C GLY A 58 3.60 4.36 17.30
N TYR A 59 2.76 3.51 16.70
CA TYR A 59 1.97 2.46 17.38
C TYR A 59 2.03 1.07 16.72
N ALA A 60 2.60 0.98 15.51
CA ALA A 60 2.70 -0.23 14.70
C ALA A 60 3.87 -0.09 13.70
N PRO A 61 4.44 -1.18 13.18
CA PRO A 61 5.57 -1.14 12.25
C PRO A 61 5.24 -0.32 11.01
N GLU A 62 6.09 0.64 10.66
CA GLU A 62 5.86 1.56 9.54
C GLU A 62 5.61 0.82 8.21
N ASN A 63 4.77 1.40 7.33
CA ASN A 63 4.51 0.86 5.99
C ASN A 63 3.98 -0.59 5.96
N THR A 64 3.25 -1.01 7.01
CA THR A 64 2.57 -2.32 7.07
C THR A 64 1.05 -2.15 7.08
N MET A 65 0.32 -3.23 6.81
CA MET A 65 -1.14 -3.21 6.91
C MET A 65 -1.59 -2.94 8.36
N ALA A 66 -0.88 -3.47 9.36
CA ALA A 66 -1.16 -3.16 10.76
C ALA A 66 -1.08 -1.65 11.06
N SER A 67 -0.07 -0.93 10.55
CA SER A 67 0.04 0.52 10.78
C SER A 67 -1.04 1.31 10.06
N PHE A 68 -1.43 0.90 8.86
CA PHE A 68 -2.49 1.55 8.10
C PHE A 68 -3.87 1.34 8.74
N VAL A 69 -4.19 0.11 9.15
CA VAL A 69 -5.44 -0.20 9.88
C VAL A 69 -5.50 0.60 11.18
N LYS A 70 -4.40 0.63 11.93
CA LYS A 70 -4.34 1.40 13.18
C LYS A 70 -4.54 2.91 12.94
N ALA A 71 -3.95 3.49 11.90
CA ALA A 71 -4.16 4.89 11.55
C ALA A 71 -5.61 5.20 11.15
N PHE A 72 -6.20 4.31 10.35
CA PHE A 72 -7.60 4.40 9.96
C PHE A 72 -8.52 4.38 11.19
N ASP A 73 -8.31 3.42 12.11
CA ASP A 73 -9.07 3.30 13.36
C ASP A 73 -8.87 4.50 14.30
N MET A 74 -7.70 5.12 14.28
CA MET A 74 -7.40 6.35 15.02
C MET A 74 -8.02 7.61 14.39
N GLY A 75 -8.63 7.49 13.21
CA GLY A 75 -9.33 8.58 12.55
C GLY A 75 -8.42 9.56 11.80
N ALA A 76 -7.31 9.07 11.22
CA ALA A 76 -6.53 9.85 10.27
C ALA A 76 -7.39 10.30 9.06
N ASP A 77 -7.06 11.45 8.48
CA ASP A 77 -7.73 11.94 7.26
C ASP A 77 -7.10 11.32 6.02
N MET A 78 -5.79 11.05 6.07
CA MET A 78 -5.03 10.39 5.02
C MET A 78 -4.02 9.40 5.59
N LEU A 79 -3.73 8.35 4.84
CA LEU A 79 -2.55 7.50 5.05
C LEU A 79 -1.43 8.00 4.14
N GLU A 80 -0.24 8.17 4.69
CA GLU A 80 0.97 8.34 3.89
C GLU A 80 1.75 7.03 3.84
N LEU A 81 2.32 6.75 2.67
CA LEU A 81 3.11 5.56 2.42
C LEU A 81 4.20 5.82 1.38
N ASP A 82 5.29 5.09 1.53
CA ASP A 82 6.42 5.10 0.61
C ASP A 82 6.36 3.92 -0.35
N VAL A 83 6.68 4.16 -1.63
CA VAL A 83 6.76 3.06 -2.61
C VAL A 83 8.14 2.92 -3.24
N GLN A 84 8.50 1.67 -3.51
CA GLN A 84 9.71 1.24 -4.20
C GLN A 84 9.31 0.15 -5.22
N LEU A 85 10.22 -0.21 -6.13
CA LEU A 85 10.00 -1.28 -7.11
C LEU A 85 10.81 -2.51 -6.72
N SER A 86 10.16 -3.68 -6.72
CA SER A 86 10.83 -4.98 -6.65
C SER A 86 11.53 -5.33 -7.96
N LYS A 87 12.36 -6.37 -7.94
CA LYS A 87 13.11 -6.89 -9.09
C LYS A 87 12.23 -7.31 -10.26
N ASP A 88 11.06 -7.87 -9.96
CA ASP A 88 10.07 -8.36 -10.93
C ASP A 88 9.00 -7.32 -11.29
N GLY A 89 9.17 -6.07 -10.84
CA GLY A 89 8.37 -4.92 -11.30
C GLY A 89 7.12 -4.64 -10.49
N GLU A 90 6.94 -5.29 -9.35
CA GLU A 90 5.84 -5.03 -8.42
C GLU A 90 6.13 -3.79 -7.57
N VAL A 91 5.14 -2.91 -7.40
CA VAL A 91 5.22 -1.72 -6.56
C VAL A 91 4.97 -2.10 -5.10
N VAL A 92 6.01 -2.05 -4.28
CA VAL A 92 6.00 -2.48 -2.88
C VAL A 92 6.09 -1.28 -1.94
N VAL A 93 5.53 -1.43 -0.74
CA VAL A 93 5.38 -0.34 0.22
C VAL A 93 6.47 -0.43 1.29
N ILE A 94 7.53 0.35 1.11
CA ILE A 94 8.71 0.37 1.99
C ILE A 94 9.48 1.68 1.77
N HIS A 95 10.03 2.26 2.85
CA HIS A 95 10.69 3.56 2.79
C HIS A 95 12.13 3.48 2.24
N ASP A 96 12.96 2.64 2.85
CA ASP A 96 14.39 2.55 2.53
C ASP A 96 14.59 1.87 1.18
N SER A 97 15.74 2.07 0.54
CA SER A 97 16.08 1.32 -0.68
C SER A 97 16.52 -0.11 -0.36
N THR A 98 16.86 -0.37 0.90
CA THR A 98 17.26 -1.69 1.40
C THR A 98 16.30 -2.14 2.51
N VAL A 99 16.29 -3.44 2.80
CA VAL A 99 15.27 -4.04 3.70
C VAL A 99 15.69 -4.13 5.17
N GLU A 100 16.96 -3.88 5.51
CA GLU A 100 17.56 -4.26 6.80
C GLU A 100 16.99 -3.53 8.01
N ARG A 101 16.58 -2.27 7.86
CA ARG A 101 16.11 -1.48 8.99
C ARG A 101 14.77 -1.97 9.51
N THR A 102 13.90 -2.42 8.62
CA THR A 102 12.49 -2.72 8.91
C THR A 102 12.11 -4.16 8.62
N THR A 103 13.10 -5.04 8.44
CA THR A 103 12.86 -6.48 8.26
C THR A 103 13.98 -7.33 8.88
N ASP A 104 13.84 -8.65 8.84
CA ASP A 104 14.89 -9.62 9.14
C ASP A 104 15.78 -9.99 7.94
N GLY A 105 15.60 -9.32 6.80
CA GLY A 105 16.32 -9.56 5.56
C GLY A 105 17.53 -8.63 5.34
N GLN A 106 18.20 -8.84 4.20
CA GLN A 106 19.27 -7.96 3.68
C GLN A 106 19.15 -7.84 2.15
N GLY A 107 19.56 -6.69 1.62
CA GLY A 107 19.61 -6.40 0.19
C GLY A 107 18.78 -5.17 -0.22
N GLU A 108 19.04 -4.69 -1.43
CA GLU A 108 18.23 -3.65 -2.07
C GLU A 108 16.87 -4.21 -2.47
N VAL A 109 15.80 -3.44 -2.27
CA VAL A 109 14.42 -3.79 -2.64
C VAL A 109 14.32 -4.14 -4.13
N GLY A 110 14.95 -3.34 -5.00
CA GLY A 110 15.00 -3.60 -6.44
C GLY A 110 15.87 -4.81 -6.84
N GLY A 111 16.58 -5.41 -5.89
CA GLY A 111 17.35 -6.65 -6.07
C GLY A 111 16.58 -7.93 -5.71
N LEU A 112 15.39 -7.80 -5.12
CA LEU A 112 14.57 -8.91 -4.60
C LEU A 112 13.24 -9.00 -5.34
N THR A 113 12.75 -10.20 -5.63
CA THR A 113 11.40 -10.41 -6.19
C THR A 113 10.33 -10.16 -5.14
N LEU A 114 9.08 -9.93 -5.54
CA LEU A 114 7.96 -9.85 -4.60
C LEU A 114 7.89 -11.10 -3.71
N GLU A 115 8.08 -12.29 -4.28
CA GLU A 115 8.11 -13.54 -3.51
C GLU A 115 9.21 -13.56 -2.43
N GLU A 116 10.40 -13.05 -2.73
CA GLU A 116 11.50 -12.94 -1.77
C GLU A 116 11.18 -11.92 -0.67
N LEU A 117 10.66 -10.75 -1.05
CA LEU A 117 10.25 -9.69 -0.14
C LEU A 117 9.14 -10.15 0.82
N ARG A 118 8.21 -10.99 0.36
CA ARG A 118 7.10 -11.53 1.17
C ARG A 118 7.52 -12.49 2.27
N ARG A 119 8.71 -13.10 2.14
CA ARG A 119 9.22 -14.04 3.15
C ARG A 119 9.84 -13.31 4.35
N LEU A 120 10.06 -12.00 4.23
CA LEU A 120 10.66 -11.19 5.28
C LEU A 120 9.62 -10.82 6.33
N ASP A 121 10.05 -10.80 7.60
CA ASP A 121 9.25 -10.31 8.71
C ASP A 121 9.40 -8.79 8.84
N ALA A 122 8.37 -8.05 8.44
CA ALA A 122 8.34 -6.60 8.46
C ALA A 122 7.82 -5.98 9.77
N GLY A 123 7.59 -6.79 10.81
CA GLY A 123 6.96 -6.33 12.06
C GLY A 123 7.76 -6.57 13.33
N SER A 124 8.50 -7.68 13.39
CA SER A 124 9.25 -8.08 14.60
C SER A 124 10.33 -7.06 15.03
N TRP A 125 10.83 -6.23 14.11
CA TRP A 125 11.79 -5.16 14.43
C TRP A 125 11.17 -4.05 15.29
N TYR A 126 9.86 -3.84 15.19
CA TYR A 126 9.12 -2.84 15.94
C TYR A 126 8.71 -3.39 17.31
N ASP A 127 7.99 -4.52 17.32
CA ASP A 127 7.64 -5.28 18.52
C ASP A 127 7.28 -6.72 18.13
N SER A 128 7.63 -7.69 18.97
CA SER A 128 7.36 -9.11 18.73
C SER A 128 5.88 -9.47 18.53
N SER A 129 4.95 -8.62 18.99
CA SER A 129 3.51 -8.78 18.77
C SER A 129 3.07 -8.56 17.32
N PHE A 130 3.89 -7.91 16.50
CA PHE A 130 3.68 -7.74 15.05
C PHE A 130 4.44 -8.77 14.21
N LYS A 131 4.92 -9.85 14.83
CA LYS A 131 5.57 -10.93 14.11
C LYS A 131 4.67 -11.47 12.99
N GLY A 132 5.23 -11.54 11.79
CA GLY A 132 4.53 -12.03 10.60
C GLY A 132 3.82 -10.95 9.77
N GLU A 133 3.93 -9.67 10.14
CA GLU A 133 3.71 -8.61 9.15
C GLU A 133 4.69 -8.79 7.98
N VAL A 134 4.23 -8.45 6.78
CA VAL A 134 5.00 -8.55 5.54
C VAL A 134 5.04 -7.18 4.86
N ILE A 135 5.97 -6.98 3.93
CA ILE A 135 5.99 -5.81 3.04
C ILE A 135 4.76 -5.90 2.11
N PRO A 136 3.78 -4.97 2.18
CA PRO A 136 2.61 -5.01 1.30
C PRO A 136 2.93 -4.48 -0.09
N THR A 137 2.10 -4.82 -1.08
CA THR A 137 2.11 -4.11 -2.37
C THR A 137 1.21 -2.88 -2.31
N LEU A 138 1.46 -1.90 -3.20
CA LEU A 138 0.56 -0.77 -3.35
C LEU A 138 -0.85 -1.24 -3.77
N ALA A 139 -0.95 -2.29 -4.59
CA ALA A 139 -2.23 -2.84 -5.03
C ALA A 139 -3.08 -3.33 -3.85
N GLU A 140 -2.48 -3.99 -2.85
CA GLU A 140 -3.19 -4.45 -1.65
C GLU A 140 -3.64 -3.27 -0.77
N VAL A 141 -2.80 -2.25 -0.61
CA VAL A 141 -3.18 -1.03 0.12
C VAL A 141 -4.36 -0.35 -0.58
N LEU A 142 -4.33 -0.25 -1.91
CA LEU A 142 -5.43 0.34 -2.69
C LEU A 142 -6.71 -0.50 -2.63
N GLU A 143 -6.61 -1.83 -2.69
CA GLU A 143 -7.75 -2.74 -2.56
C GLU A 143 -8.42 -2.57 -1.19
N HIS A 144 -7.62 -2.43 -0.13
CA HIS A 144 -8.15 -2.31 1.22
C HIS A 144 -8.66 -0.90 1.56
N PHE A 145 -7.96 0.16 1.14
CA PHE A 145 -8.18 1.54 1.60
C PHE A 145 -8.60 2.54 0.51
N GLY A 146 -8.38 2.24 -0.77
CA GLY A 146 -8.43 3.23 -1.87
C GLY A 146 -9.78 3.93 -2.09
N SER A 147 -10.88 3.36 -1.59
CA SER A 147 -12.21 3.97 -1.63
C SER A 147 -12.68 4.55 -0.29
N ARG A 148 -11.84 4.48 0.75
CA ARG A 148 -12.22 4.71 2.16
C ARG A 148 -11.53 5.88 2.82
N ILE A 149 -10.29 6.17 2.43
CA ILE A 149 -9.44 7.22 3.03
C ILE A 149 -8.51 7.79 1.96
N GLY A 150 -8.08 9.05 2.11
CA GLY A 150 -7.10 9.64 1.20
C GLY A 150 -5.73 8.96 1.34
N LEU A 151 -5.01 8.82 0.23
CA LEU A 151 -3.65 8.26 0.22
C LEU A 151 -2.66 9.31 -0.29
N LEU A 152 -1.58 9.52 0.45
CA LEU A 152 -0.42 10.29 0.03
C LEU A 152 0.69 9.28 -0.28
N ILE A 153 0.99 9.09 -1.56
CA ILE A 153 1.97 8.10 -2.03
C ILE A 153 3.27 8.83 -2.36
N GLU A 154 4.34 8.57 -1.60
CA GLU A 154 5.66 9.13 -1.87
C GLU A 154 6.38 8.32 -2.96
N LEU A 155 6.71 9.00 -4.07
CA LEU A 155 7.58 8.46 -5.11
C LEU A 155 9.05 8.78 -4.81
N LYS A 156 9.93 7.82 -5.09
CA LYS A 156 11.38 8.02 -4.97
C LYS A 156 11.98 8.62 -6.25
N SER A 157 13.23 9.06 -6.15
CA SER A 157 13.93 9.70 -7.28
C SER A 157 13.91 8.82 -8.54
N PRO A 158 13.56 9.38 -9.72
CA PRO A 158 13.50 8.63 -10.98
C PRO A 158 14.81 7.94 -11.37
N SER A 159 15.96 8.43 -10.89
CA SER A 159 17.26 7.81 -11.14
C SER A 159 17.39 6.42 -10.51
N ARG A 160 16.56 6.07 -9.51
CA ARG A 160 16.51 4.74 -8.91
C ARG A 160 15.67 3.76 -9.71
N TYR A 161 14.67 4.24 -10.44
CA TYR A 161 13.74 3.43 -11.22
C TYR A 161 13.59 3.96 -12.65
N PRO A 162 14.61 3.81 -13.51
CA PRO A 162 14.52 4.28 -14.88
C PRO A 162 13.35 3.60 -15.63
N GLY A 163 12.45 4.40 -16.20
CA GLY A 163 11.31 3.91 -16.98
C GLY A 163 9.97 3.91 -16.26
N ILE A 164 9.95 4.35 -14.99
CA ILE A 164 8.75 4.72 -14.22
C ILE A 164 8.78 6.24 -14.01
#